data_AF-A0A1E3W8Z6-F1
#
_entry.id   AF-A0A1E3W8Z6-F1
#
_cell.length_a   1.000
_cell.length_b   1.000
_cell.length_c   1.000
_cell.angle_alpha   90.00
_cell.angle_beta   90.00
_cell.angle_gamma   90.00
#
_symmetry.space_group_name_H-M   'P 1'
#
loop_
_entity.id
_entity.type
_entity.pdbx_description
1 polymer ?
#
loop_
_entity_poly.entity_id
_entity_poly.type
_entity_poly.pdbx_seq_one_letter_code
_entity_poly.pdbx_strand_id
1 'polypeptide(L)'
;MIADDFEILQFDTSGLIFQEARAGVEIPVRYRHRETDIDLETTIANFWTFEDGWPVRLSEYHNLVRIQEFKQSVAALGAEL
;
A
#
# COMPACT_ATOMS: atom_id res chain seq x y z
N MET A 1 -5.55 -0.23 -11.39
CA MET A 1 -4.78 0.44 -10.32
C MET A 1 -4.94 -0.38 -9.05
N ILE A 2 -4.02 -0.36 -8.07
CA ILE A 2 -4.16 -1.17 -6.84
C ILE A 2 -5.54 -0.93 -6.18
N ALA A 3 -6.04 0.31 -6.19
CA ALA A 3 -7.34 0.66 -5.64
C ALA A 3 -8.55 0.01 -6.35
N ASP A 4 -8.40 -0.42 -7.61
CA ASP A 4 -9.48 -1.05 -8.38
C ASP A 4 -9.66 -2.51 -7.98
N ASP A 5 -8.56 -3.20 -7.69
CA ASP A 5 -8.54 -4.64 -7.41
C ASP A 5 -8.62 -4.93 -5.90
N PHE A 6 -8.31 -3.95 -5.06
CA PHE A 6 -8.15 -4.13 -3.62
C PHE A 6 -8.95 -3.11 -2.79
N GLU A 7 -9.33 -3.53 -1.59
CA GLU A 7 -9.88 -2.70 -0.53
C GLU A 7 -8.88 -2.63 0.64
N ILE A 8 -8.64 -1.46 1.23
CA ILE A 8 -7.81 -1.35 2.44
C ILE A 8 -8.64 -1.78 3.65
N LEU A 9 -8.16 -2.77 4.39
CA LEU A 9 -8.76 -3.19 5.66
C LEU A 9 -8.11 -2.49 6.85
N GLN A 10 -6.78 -2.37 6.82
CA GLN A 10 -5.99 -1.83 7.92
C GLN A 10 -4.70 -1.22 7.40
N PHE A 11 -4.24 -0.16 8.06
CA PHE A 11 -2.91 0.41 7.86
C PHE A 11 -2.38 0.96 9.20
N ASP A 12 -1.05 1.03 9.35
CA ASP A 12 -0.40 1.62 10.52
C ASP A 12 0.60 2.71 10.11
N THR A 13 0.45 3.91 10.69
CA THR A 13 1.33 5.07 10.47
C THR A 13 2.13 5.44 11.72
N SER A 14 2.20 4.57 12.72
CA SER A 14 2.91 4.81 13.98
C SER A 14 4.42 5.09 13.77
N GLY A 15 4.99 4.58 12.67
CA GLY A 15 6.38 4.82 12.27
C GLY A 15 6.65 6.15 11.55
N LEU A 16 5.73 7.12 11.60
CA LEU A 16 5.89 8.40 10.93
C LEU A 16 7.06 9.21 11.52
N ILE A 17 7.98 9.62 10.64
CA ILE A 17 9.13 10.45 11.00
C ILE A 17 8.98 11.82 10.32
N PHE A 18 9.23 12.88 11.08
CA PHE A 18 9.28 14.25 10.57
C PHE A 18 10.72 14.78 10.57
N GLN A 19 11.09 15.47 9.50
CA GLN A 19 12.31 16.25 9.40
C GLN A 19 12.01 17.56 8.68
N GLU A 20 12.02 18.67 9.43
CA GLU A 20 11.67 20.00 8.91
C GLU A 20 10.33 19.98 8.15
N ALA A 21 10.33 20.39 6.87
CA ALA A 21 9.19 20.44 5.98
C ALA A 21 8.97 19.13 5.22
N ARG A 22 9.43 17.99 5.76
CA ARG A 22 9.28 16.66 5.16
C ARG A 22 8.79 15.65 6.18
N ALA A 23 8.04 14.67 5.70
CA ALA A 23 7.66 13.50 6.50
C ALA A 23 7.85 12.23 5.68
N GLY A 24 8.22 11.14 6.36
CA GLY A 24 8.39 9.82 5.77
C GLY A 24 7.78 8.75 6.65
N VAL A 25 7.19 7.72 6.06
CA VAL A 25 6.63 6.58 6.78
C VAL A 25 6.64 5.33 5.91
N GLU A 26 6.98 4.20 6.52
CA GLU A 26 6.67 2.88 5.99
C GLU A 26 5.35 2.43 6.63
N ILE A 27 4.38 2.07 5.80
CA ILE A 27 3.00 1.77 6.18
C ILE A 27 2.76 0.29 5.92
N PRO A 28 2.83 -0.57 6.95
CA PRO A 28 2.25 -1.90 6.87
C PRO A 28 0.75 -1.76 6.54
N VAL A 29 0.30 -2.45 5.50
CA VAL A 29 -1.08 -2.38 5.02
C VAL A 29 -1.62 -3.80 4.80
N ARG A 30 -2.87 -4.01 5.21
CA ARG A 30 -3.66 -5.18 4.89
C ARG A 30 -4.73 -4.79 3.88
N TYR A 31 -4.67 -5.42 2.72
CA TYR A 31 -5.66 -5.31 1.66
C TYR A 31 -6.54 -6.55 1.63
N ARG A 32 -7.76 -6.38 1.11
CA ARG A 32 -8.63 -7.46 0.66
C ARG A 32 -8.77 -7.41 -0.85
N HIS A 33 -8.48 -8.52 -1.53
CA HIS A 33 -8.72 -8.63 -2.97
C HIS A 33 -10.22 -8.73 -3.24
N ARG A 34 -10.76 -7.82 -4.05
CA ARG A 34 -12.22 -7.65 -4.19
C ARG A 34 -12.90 -8.84 -4.86
N GLU A 35 -12.23 -9.51 -5.79
CA GLU A 35 -12.81 -10.63 -6.53
C GLU A 35 -12.84 -11.92 -5.70
N THR A 36 -11.81 -12.15 -4.88
CA THR A 36 -11.63 -13.43 -4.20
C THR A 36 -11.78 -13.37 -2.69
N ASP A 37 -11.96 -12.18 -2.10
CA ASP A 37 -11.98 -11.92 -0.66
C ASP A 37 -10.71 -12.39 0.08
N ILE A 38 -9.63 -12.74 -0.63
CA ILE A 38 -8.35 -13.15 -0.03
C ILE A 38 -7.55 -11.91 0.37
N ASP A 39 -6.98 -11.97 1.57
CA ASP A 39 -6.19 -10.86 2.10
C ASP A 39 -4.73 -10.87 1.62
N LEU A 40 -4.20 -9.67 1.43
CA LEU A 40 -2.82 -9.38 1.09
C LEU A 40 -2.21 -8.42 2.11
N GLU A 41 -1.17 -8.87 2.80
CA GLU A 41 -0.32 -8.00 3.61
C GLU A 41 0.91 -7.54 2.81
N THR A 42 1.17 -6.23 2.84
CA THR A 42 2.31 -5.59 2.17
C THR A 42 2.69 -4.27 2.86
N THR A 43 3.64 -3.54 2.26
CA THR A 43 4.12 -2.24 2.75
C THR A 43 4.04 -1.19 1.64
N ILE A 44 3.62 0.01 2.01
CA ILE A 44 3.71 1.23 1.20
C ILE A 44 4.72 2.17 1.86
N ALA A 45 5.53 2.89 1.10
CA ALA A 45 6.34 3.98 1.65
C ALA A 45 5.85 5.32 1.11
N ASN A 46 5.55 6.25 2.02
CA ASN A 46 5.08 7.59 1.69
C ASN A 46 6.08 8.64 2.15
N PHE A 47 6.40 9.57 1.24
CA PHE A 47 7.25 10.72 1.52
C PHE A 47 6.52 11.99 1.12
N TRP A 48 6.26 12.85 2.11
CA TRP A 48 5.62 14.15 1.91
C TRP A 48 6.62 15.29 1.97
N THR A 49 6.37 16.32 1.16
CA THR A 49 6.96 17.66 1.32
C THR A 49 5.84 18.65 1.64
N PHE A 50 6.09 19.55 2.57
CA PHE A 50 5.14 20.54 3.06
C PHE A 50 5.63 21.97 2.77
N GLU A 51 4.69 22.87 2.51
CA GLU A 51 4.91 24.32 2.45
C GLU A 51 3.83 25.00 3.31
N ASP A 52 4.22 25.88 4.23
CA ASP A 52 3.31 26.54 5.18
C ASP A 52 2.37 25.57 5.93
N GLY A 53 2.88 24.38 6.24
CA GLY A 53 2.13 23.30 6.91
C GLY A 53 1.22 22.48 5.99
N TRP A 54 1.12 22.82 4.70
CA TRP A 54 0.29 22.09 3.72
C TRP A 54 1.12 21.10 2.91
N PRO A 55 0.64 19.86 2.70
CA PRO A 55 1.32 18.91 1.83
C PRO A 55 1.24 19.38 0.37
N VAL A 56 2.39 19.64 -0.24
CA VAL A 56 2.48 20.09 -1.65
C VAL A 56 2.97 19.01 -2.59
N ARG A 57 3.61 17.96 -2.05
CA ARG A 57 4.09 16.81 -2.82
C ARG A 57 3.98 15.53 -2.00
N LEU A 58 3.56 14.46 -2.65
CA LEU A 58 3.61 13.09 -2.18
C LEU A 58 4.37 12.23 -3.21
N SER A 59 5.36 11.49 -2.73
CA SER A 59 5.92 10.34 -3.44
C SER A 59 5.48 9.06 -2.70
N GLU A 60 4.76 8.20 -3.40
CA GLU A 60 4.25 6.92 -2.87
C GLU A 60 4.96 5.76 -3.61
N TYR A 61 5.42 4.78 -2.85
CA TYR A 61 6.10 3.59 -3.36
C TYR A 61 5.38 2.34 -2.88
N HIS A 62 5.04 1.46 -3.82
CA HIS A 62 4.40 0.17 -3.52
C HIS A 62 5.38 -0.98 -3.76
N ASN A 63 5.26 -2.04 -2.96
CA ASN A 63 5.94 -3.30 -3.24
C ASN A 63 5.23 -4.05 -4.39
N LEU A 64 5.54 -3.67 -5.62
CA LEU A 64 4.93 -4.26 -6.82
C LEU A 64 5.24 -5.75 -6.99
N VAL A 65 6.41 -6.20 -6.54
CA VAL A 65 6.78 -7.62 -6.58
C VAL A 65 5.81 -8.43 -5.74
N ARG A 66 5.58 -8.02 -4.48
CA ARG A 66 4.65 -8.70 -3.58
C ARG A 66 3.22 -8.74 -4.12
N ILE A 67 2.77 -7.64 -4.76
CA ILE A 67 1.44 -7.57 -5.36
C ILE A 67 1.32 -8.52 -6.57
N GLN A 68 2.36 -8.60 -7.40
CA GLN A 68 2.39 -9.51 -8.55
C GLN A 68 2.40 -10.98 -8.12
N GLU A 69 3.22 -11.34 -7.13
CA GLU A 69 3.25 -12.68 -6.55
C GLU A 69 1.88 -13.09 -5.99
N PHE A 70 1.20 -12.19 -5.28
CA PHE A 70 -0.14 -12.43 -4.79
C PHE A 70 -1.13 -12.68 -5.93
N LYS A 71 -1.14 -11.82 -6.95
CA LYS A 71 -2.04 -11.99 -8.11
C LYS A 71 -1.81 -13.32 -8.84
N GLN A 72 -0.55 -13.74 -8.96
CA GLN A 72 -0.21 -15.04 -9.54
C GLN A 72 -0.72 -16.19 -8.67
N SER A 73 -0.59 -16.11 -7.34
CA SER A 73 -1.12 -17.14 -6.44
C SER A 73 -2.65 -17.26 -6.51
N VAL A 74 -3.36 -16.13 -6.60
CA VAL A 74 -4.82 -16.10 -6.69
C VAL A 74 -5.29 -16.65 -8.04
N ALA A 75 -4.61 -16.27 -9.13
CA ALA A 75 -4.91 -16.81 -10.46
C ALA A 75 -4.69 -18.33 -10.53
N ALA A 76 -3.65 -18.85 -9.87
CA ALA A 76 -3.40 -20.29 -9.80
C ALA A 76 -4.52 -21.02 -9.05
N LEU A 77 -5.02 -20.46 -7.93
CA LEU A 77 -6.16 -21.02 -7.19
C LEU A 77 -7.46 -21.05 -8.02
N GLY A 78 -7.68 -20.03 -8.85
CA GLY A 78 -8.85 -19.96 -9.74
C GLY A 78 -8.77 -20.91 -10.95
N ALA A 79 -7.57 -21.34 -11.35
CA ALA A 79 -7.37 -22.26 -12.48
C ALA A 79 -7.53 -23.74 -12.13
N GLU A 80 -7.61 -24.08 -10.83
CA GLU A 80 -7.79 -25.44 -10.32
C GLU A 80 -9.26 -25.79 -10.02
N LEU A 81 -10.19 -24.87 -10.27
CA LEU A 81 -11.65 -25.03 -10.13
C LEU A 81 -12.34 -25.19 -11.49
#